data_AF-A0A1M7KIT4-F1
#
_entry.id   AF-A0A1M7KIT4-F1
#
_cell.length_a   1.000
_cell.length_b   1.000
_cell.length_c   1.000
_cell.angle_alpha   90.00
_cell.angle_beta   90.00
_cell.angle_gamma   90.00
#
_symmetry.space_group_name_H-M   'P 1'
#
loop_
_entity.id
_entity.type
_entity.pdbx_description
1 polymer ?
#
loop_
_entity_poly.entity_id
_entity_poly.type
_entity_poly.pdbx_seq_one_letter_code
_entity_poly.pdbx_strand_id
1 'polypeptide(L)'
;MGWGQSVAGRNRQTGLSLVELLLAMLIGSVVLLAATEVLRHVHQLDQRTRQLAERQAAVVYALDVMAARLRSGVADETSFELRDSGTAGTCTLYDRDGRQPLIDGLASSGNCEDERPVESLGEGIYRLQLTLPDFPAPLRMGVVDRRYWSSGGTP
;
A
#
# COMPACT_ATOMS: atom_id res chain seq x y z
N MET A 1 -53.37 -56.91 43.94
CA MET A 1 -52.11 -56.28 44.36
C MET A 1 -51.12 -56.38 43.20
N GLY A 2 -50.44 -55.30 42.86
CA GLY A 2 -49.25 -55.32 41.99
C GLY A 2 -49.43 -54.69 40.61
N TRP A 3 -49.05 -53.42 40.51
CA TRP A 3 -48.96 -52.61 39.30
C TRP A 3 -47.73 -52.98 38.46
N GLY A 4 -47.80 -52.75 37.15
CA GLY A 4 -46.63 -52.75 36.25
C GLY A 4 -46.94 -51.95 35.00
N GLN A 5 -46.99 -50.62 35.15
CA GLN A 5 -47.32 -49.69 34.08
C GLN A 5 -46.27 -49.72 32.96
N SER A 6 -46.77 -49.86 31.74
CA SER A 6 -46.06 -49.70 30.48
C SER A 6 -45.58 -48.24 30.33
N VAL A 7 -44.27 -48.00 30.40
CA VAL A 7 -43.70 -46.74 29.90
C VAL A 7 -43.37 -46.91 28.42
N ALA A 8 -44.42 -46.85 27.60
CA ALA A 8 -44.26 -46.57 26.19
C ALA A 8 -43.82 -45.10 26.07
N GLY A 9 -42.52 -44.91 25.86
CA GLY A 9 -41.94 -43.61 25.49
C GLY A 9 -42.65 -43.11 24.24
N ARG A 10 -43.61 -42.21 24.42
CA ARG A 10 -44.25 -41.47 23.33
C ARG A 10 -43.16 -40.59 22.71
N ASN A 11 -42.58 -41.04 21.60
CA ASN A 11 -41.93 -40.17 20.64
C ASN A 11 -42.98 -39.17 20.17
N ARG A 12 -43.05 -38.02 20.83
CA ARG A 12 -43.78 -36.85 20.35
C ARG A 12 -43.02 -36.36 19.12
N GLN A 13 -43.41 -36.85 17.95
CA GLN A 13 -43.11 -36.16 16.69
C GLN A 13 -43.84 -34.81 16.76
N THR A 14 -43.14 -33.79 17.22
CA THR A 14 -43.57 -32.40 17.07
C THR A 14 -43.44 -32.07 15.59
N GLY A 15 -44.58 -32.08 14.89
CA GLY A 15 -44.65 -31.63 13.50
C GLY A 15 -44.20 -30.19 13.41
N LEU A 16 -43.15 -29.95 12.64
CA LEU A 16 -42.65 -28.61 12.34
C LEU A 16 -43.78 -27.78 11.74
N SER A 17 -44.06 -26.62 12.33
CA SER A 17 -45.03 -25.69 11.74
C SER A 17 -44.47 -25.12 10.44
N LEU A 18 -45.32 -24.95 9.42
CA LEU A 18 -44.94 -24.32 8.15
C LEU A 18 -44.34 -22.91 8.39
N VAL A 19 -44.81 -22.22 9.43
CA VAL A 19 -44.28 -20.90 9.84
C VAL A 19 -42.87 -21.00 10.39
N GLU A 20 -42.55 -22.03 11.19
CA GLU A 20 -41.19 -22.24 11.72
C GLU A 20 -40.20 -22.53 10.59
N LEU A 21 -40.64 -23.27 9.57
CA LEU A 21 -39.83 -23.61 8.42
C LEU A 21 -39.53 -22.37 7.55
N LEU A 22 -40.54 -21.52 7.32
CA LEU A 22 -40.36 -20.23 6.66
C LEU A 22 -39.43 -19.30 7.45
N LEU A 23 -39.60 -19.24 8.77
CA LEU A 23 -38.73 -18.44 9.64
C LEU A 23 -37.28 -18.94 9.63
N ALA A 24 -37.08 -20.25 9.69
CA ALA A 24 -35.75 -20.85 9.62
C ALA A 24 -35.05 -20.55 8.29
N MET A 25 -35.77 -20.64 7.17
CA MET A 25 -35.23 -20.25 5.85
C MET A 25 -34.96 -18.75 5.76
N LEU A 26 -35.81 -17.90 6.35
CA LEU A 26 -35.60 -16.46 6.40
C LEU A 26 -34.32 -16.13 7.17
N ILE A 27 -34.16 -16.68 8.39
CA ILE A 27 -32.96 -16.46 9.21
C ILE A 27 -31.73 -17.02 8.50
N GLY A 28 -31.83 -18.23 7.94
CA GLY A 28 -30.74 -18.87 7.19
C GLY A 28 -30.28 -18.04 6.00
N SER A 29 -31.21 -17.48 5.22
CA SER A 29 -30.87 -16.64 4.07
C SER A 29 -30.22 -15.32 4.49
N VAL A 30 -30.74 -14.65 5.53
CA VAL A 30 -30.13 -13.42 6.08
C VAL A 30 -28.71 -13.67 6.56
N VAL A 31 -28.46 -14.76 7.29
CA VAL A 31 -27.12 -15.12 7.77
C VAL A 31 -26.17 -15.38 6.60
N LEU A 32 -26.63 -16.10 5.58
CA LEU A 32 -25.81 -16.46 4.41
C LEU A 32 -25.48 -15.23 3.55
N LEU A 33 -26.42 -14.29 3.41
CA LEU A 33 -26.21 -12.98 2.79
C LEU A 33 -25.17 -12.16 3.56
N ALA A 34 -25.31 -12.05 4.88
CA ALA A 34 -24.36 -11.32 5.72
C ALA A 34 -22.94 -11.90 5.65
N ALA A 35 -22.80 -13.23 5.70
CA ALA A 35 -21.50 -13.90 5.59
C ALA A 35 -20.83 -13.64 4.23
N THR A 36 -21.62 -13.63 3.14
CA THR A 36 -21.11 -13.35 1.79
C THR A 36 -20.58 -11.93 1.68
N GLU A 37 -21.26 -10.95 2.27
CA GLU A 37 -20.84 -9.55 2.23
C GLU A 37 -19.52 -9.32 2.98
N VAL A 38 -19.36 -9.96 4.14
CA VAL A 38 -18.11 -9.92 4.91
C VAL A 38 -16.96 -10.52 4.12
N LEU A 39 -17.18 -11.68 3.46
CA LEU A 39 -16.15 -12.32 2.65
C LEU A 39 -15.71 -11.42 1.48
N ARG A 40 -16.65 -10.75 0.82
CA ARG A 40 -16.35 -9.78 -0.26
C ARG A 40 -15.52 -8.60 0.27
N HIS A 41 -15.90 -8.05 1.42
CA HIS A 41 -15.16 -6.95 2.04
C HIS A 41 -13.73 -7.34 2.39
N VAL A 42 -13.51 -8.54 2.95
CA VAL A 42 -12.16 -9.04 3.27
C VAL A 42 -11.31 -9.20 2.01
N HIS A 43 -11.87 -9.73 0.93
CA HIS A 43 -11.14 -9.85 -0.35
C HIS A 43 -10.76 -8.50 -0.95
N GLN A 44 -11.67 -7.51 -0.90
CA GLN A 44 -11.36 -6.15 -1.35
C GLN A 44 -10.26 -5.51 -0.49
N LEU A 45 -10.29 -5.74 0.82
CA LEU A 45 -9.28 -5.23 1.73
C LEU A 45 -7.91 -5.84 1.46
N ASP A 46 -7.82 -7.16 1.27
CA ASP A 46 -6.57 -7.86 0.93
C ASP A 46 -5.96 -7.38 -0.39
N GLN A 47 -6.79 -7.11 -1.41
CA GLN A 47 -6.30 -6.54 -2.67
C GLN A 47 -5.71 -5.13 -2.47
N ARG A 48 -6.38 -4.29 -1.68
CA ARG A 48 -5.90 -2.92 -1.40
C ARG A 48 -4.61 -2.92 -0.59
N THR A 49 -4.49 -3.79 0.42
CA THR A 49 -3.27 -3.88 1.22
C THR A 49 -2.09 -4.37 0.40
N ARG A 50 -2.29 -5.33 -0.50
CA ARG A 50 -1.24 -5.80 -1.43
C ARG A 50 -0.78 -4.70 -2.38
N GLN A 51 -1.72 -3.97 -3.00
CA GLN A 51 -1.37 -2.84 -3.87
C GLN A 51 -0.59 -1.76 -3.12
N LEU A 52 -0.99 -1.47 -1.88
CA LEU A 52 -0.26 -0.52 -1.03
C LEU A 52 1.14 -1.03 -0.67
N ALA A 53 1.28 -2.32 -0.35
CA ALA A 53 2.56 -2.94 -0.02
C ALA A 53 3.52 -2.95 -1.22
N GLU A 54 3.03 -3.27 -2.42
CA GLU A 54 3.81 -3.22 -3.66
C GLU A 54 4.29 -1.79 -3.96
N ARG A 55 3.41 -0.79 -3.80
CA ARG A 55 3.79 0.62 -3.95
C ARG A 55 4.84 1.04 -2.92
N GLN A 56 4.66 0.67 -1.65
CA GLN A 56 5.64 0.96 -0.61
C GLN A 56 7.00 0.32 -0.92
N ALA A 57 7.02 -0.92 -1.38
CA ALA A 57 8.26 -1.60 -1.77
C ALA A 57 8.97 -0.88 -2.92
N ALA A 58 8.23 -0.43 -3.95
CA ALA A 58 8.79 0.32 -5.05
C ALA A 58 9.37 1.69 -4.61
N VAL A 59 8.66 2.40 -3.74
CA VAL A 59 9.10 3.70 -3.22
C VAL A 59 10.35 3.56 -2.37
N VAL A 60 10.37 2.58 -1.46
CA VAL A 60 11.52 2.29 -0.61
C VAL A 60 12.72 1.91 -1.48
N TYR A 61 12.53 1.05 -2.47
CA TYR A 61 13.59 0.69 -3.42
C TYR A 61 14.15 1.92 -4.15
N ALA A 62 13.30 2.79 -4.68
CA ALA A 62 13.74 4.00 -5.37
C ALA A 62 14.55 4.92 -4.44
N LEU A 63 14.08 5.15 -3.22
CA LEU A 63 14.78 5.95 -2.21
C LEU A 63 16.14 5.33 -1.82
N ASP A 64 16.21 4.01 -1.66
CA ASP A 64 17.44 3.31 -1.33
C ASP A 64 18.47 3.41 -2.45
N VAL A 65 18.06 3.23 -3.72
CA VAL A 65 18.93 3.40 -4.88
C VAL A 65 19.46 4.84 -4.97
N MET A 66 18.57 5.83 -4.86
CA MET A 66 18.97 7.25 -4.87
C MET A 66 19.94 7.56 -3.74
N ALA A 67 19.59 7.16 -2.51
CA ALA A 67 20.41 7.44 -1.33
C ALA A 67 21.76 6.73 -1.40
N ALA A 68 21.82 5.49 -1.89
CA ALA A 68 23.08 4.77 -2.07
C ALA A 68 24.00 5.49 -3.06
N ARG A 69 23.46 5.93 -4.20
CA ARG A 69 24.24 6.64 -5.23
C ARG A 69 24.73 8.00 -4.75
N LEU A 70 23.88 8.79 -4.10
CA LEU A 70 24.25 10.07 -3.49
C LEU A 70 25.30 9.89 -2.39
N ARG A 71 25.11 8.92 -1.46
CA ARG A 71 26.10 8.63 -0.39
C ARG A 71 27.46 8.22 -0.92
N SER A 72 27.48 7.57 -2.08
CA SER A 72 28.70 7.09 -2.72
C SER A 72 29.43 8.17 -3.51
N GLY A 73 28.82 9.36 -3.70
CA GLY A 73 29.35 10.44 -4.54
C GLY A 73 29.39 10.08 -6.03
N VAL A 74 28.52 9.16 -6.48
CA VAL A 74 28.38 8.73 -7.89
C VAL A 74 27.18 9.42 -8.56
N ALA A 75 26.34 10.09 -7.79
CA ALA A 75 25.21 10.87 -8.27
C ALA A 75 25.18 12.22 -7.56
N ASP A 76 24.54 13.20 -8.20
CA ASP A 76 24.26 14.53 -7.67
C ASP A 76 22.78 14.91 -7.85
N GLU A 77 22.45 16.19 -7.62
CA GLU A 77 21.09 16.72 -7.79
C GLU A 77 20.53 16.62 -9.22
N THR A 78 21.39 16.44 -10.23
CA THR A 78 21.02 16.36 -11.65
C THR A 78 20.98 14.93 -12.20
N SER A 79 21.44 13.96 -11.41
CA SER A 79 21.42 12.52 -11.76
C SER A 79 20.01 11.93 -11.76
N PHE A 80 19.03 12.59 -11.14
CA PHE A 80 17.66 12.11 -11.04
C PHE A 80 16.68 13.15 -11.59
N GLU A 81 15.74 12.71 -12.40
CA GLU A 81 14.75 13.59 -13.02
C GLU A 81 13.38 12.93 -13.05
N LEU A 82 12.34 13.76 -12.99
CA LEU A 82 10.96 13.33 -13.17
C LEU A 82 10.56 13.59 -14.61
N ARG A 83 9.98 12.57 -15.25
CA ARG A 83 9.43 12.65 -16.60
C ARG A 83 7.96 12.32 -16.58
N ASP A 84 7.21 12.81 -17.56
CA ASP A 84 5.81 12.43 -17.72
C ASP A 84 5.69 10.92 -17.97
N SER A 85 4.78 10.27 -17.23
CA SER A 85 4.47 8.84 -17.35
C SER A 85 3.58 8.53 -18.57
N GLY A 86 3.02 9.56 -19.21
CA GLY A 86 1.98 9.44 -20.24
C GLY A 86 0.58 9.29 -19.64
N THR A 87 0.47 9.26 -18.31
CA THR A 87 -0.79 9.29 -17.57
C THR A 87 -0.94 10.66 -16.91
N ALA A 88 -2.08 11.32 -17.17
CA ALA A 88 -2.32 12.69 -16.73
C ALA A 88 -2.09 12.87 -15.22
N GLY A 89 -1.20 13.80 -14.87
CA GLY A 89 -0.90 14.15 -13.48
C GLY A 89 0.04 13.18 -12.76
N THR A 90 0.70 12.27 -13.48
CA THR A 90 1.67 11.34 -12.89
C THR A 90 3.04 11.41 -13.55
N CYS A 91 4.08 11.21 -12.74
CA CYS A 91 5.46 11.25 -13.17
C CYS A 91 6.16 9.92 -12.90
N THR A 92 7.14 9.63 -13.74
CA THR A 92 8.11 8.55 -13.54
C THR A 92 9.44 9.17 -13.10
N LEU A 93 10.02 8.64 -12.03
CA LEU A 93 11.38 8.97 -11.61
C LEU A 93 12.39 8.18 -12.43
N TYR A 94 13.29 8.89 -13.09
CA TYR A 94 14.37 8.32 -13.89
C TYR A 94 15.71 8.58 -13.24
N ASP A 95 16.56 7.56 -13.30
CA ASP A 95 17.99 7.70 -13.11
C ASP A 95 18.62 8.06 -14.46
N ARG A 96 19.09 9.30 -14.58
CA ARG A 96 19.63 9.86 -15.81
C ARG A 96 20.94 9.17 -16.22
N ASP A 97 21.78 8.85 -15.24
CA ASP A 97 23.07 8.19 -15.46
C ASP A 97 22.90 6.70 -15.74
N GLY A 98 22.00 6.05 -15.00
CA GLY A 98 21.66 4.63 -15.13
C GLY A 98 20.76 4.35 -16.33
N ARG A 99 20.15 5.39 -16.93
CA ARG A 99 19.18 5.32 -18.04
C ARG A 99 18.04 4.34 -17.78
N GLN A 100 17.55 4.28 -16.55
CA GLN A 100 16.50 3.37 -16.13
C GLN A 100 15.40 4.07 -15.30
N PRO A 101 14.12 3.71 -15.49
CA PRO A 101 13.07 4.14 -14.59
C PRO A 101 13.24 3.46 -13.22
N LEU A 102 13.12 4.23 -12.14
CA LEU A 102 13.19 3.72 -10.77
C LEU A 102 11.80 3.42 -10.21
N ILE A 103 10.86 4.35 -10.42
CA ILE A 103 9.47 4.24 -9.96
C ILE A 103 8.56 5.07 -10.85
N ASP A 104 7.34 4.59 -11.06
CA ASP A 104 6.29 5.27 -11.80
C ASP A 104 5.08 5.60 -10.92
N GLY A 105 4.21 6.49 -11.40
CA GLY A 105 2.98 6.85 -10.70
C GLY A 105 3.17 7.81 -9.53
N LEU A 106 4.26 8.59 -9.53
CA LEU A 106 4.45 9.69 -8.59
C LEU A 106 3.48 10.81 -8.93
N ALA A 107 2.96 11.49 -7.91
CA ALA A 107 2.07 12.64 -8.14
C ALA A 107 2.88 13.89 -8.47
N SER A 108 2.30 14.76 -9.28
CA SER A 108 2.86 16.07 -9.61
C SER A 108 1.94 17.19 -9.14
N SER A 109 2.52 18.25 -8.62
CA SER A 109 1.89 19.54 -8.35
C SER A 109 1.88 20.47 -9.57
N GLY A 110 2.61 20.11 -10.64
CA GLY A 110 2.74 20.88 -11.87
C GLY A 110 3.26 20.01 -13.03
N ASN A 111 4.21 20.53 -13.82
CA ASN A 111 4.91 19.69 -14.79
C ASN A 111 5.97 18.85 -14.07
N CYS A 112 6.10 17.58 -14.45
CA CYS A 112 7.12 16.69 -13.89
C CYS A 112 8.53 17.28 -14.00
N GLU A 113 8.85 17.95 -15.10
CA GLU A 113 10.18 18.50 -15.38
C GLU A 113 10.56 19.67 -14.47
N ASP A 114 9.58 20.37 -13.91
CA ASP A 114 9.80 21.48 -12.98
C ASP A 114 10.06 20.99 -11.55
N GLU A 115 9.65 19.76 -11.24
CA GLU A 115 9.83 19.16 -9.93
C GLU A 115 11.22 18.52 -9.79
N ARG A 116 11.95 18.95 -8.75
CA ARG A 116 13.26 18.39 -8.44
C ARG A 116 13.13 17.29 -7.39
N PRO A 117 13.41 16.02 -7.74
CA PRO A 117 13.36 14.93 -6.77
C PRO A 117 14.52 14.98 -5.77
N VAL A 118 15.60 15.72 -6.10
CA VAL A 118 16.77 15.92 -5.25
C VAL A 118 17.10 17.41 -5.16
N GLU A 119 17.20 17.91 -3.94
CA GLU A 119 17.64 19.27 -3.62
C GLU A 119 18.99 19.19 -2.91
N SER A 120 20.00 19.88 -3.42
CA SER A 120 21.28 20.04 -2.73
C SER A 120 21.19 21.14 -1.71
N LEU A 121 21.54 20.82 -0.46
CA LEU A 121 21.60 21.77 0.65
C LEU A 121 23.02 22.33 0.85
N GLY A 122 23.95 21.98 -0.04
CA GLY A 122 25.38 22.26 0.11
C GLY A 122 26.10 21.20 0.94
N GLU A 123 27.43 21.27 0.94
CA GLU A 123 28.29 20.47 1.83
C GLU A 123 28.08 18.94 1.74
N GLY A 124 27.76 18.46 0.53
CA GLY A 124 27.46 17.04 0.30
C GLY A 124 26.16 16.58 0.98
N ILE A 125 25.30 17.51 1.41
CA ILE A 125 23.99 17.21 1.98
C ILE A 125 22.92 17.36 0.88
N TYR A 126 22.13 16.32 0.71
CA TYR A 126 21.04 16.25 -0.24
C TYR A 126 19.72 15.97 0.48
N ARG A 127 18.63 16.55 -0.03
CA ARG A 127 17.26 16.25 0.37
C ARG A 127 16.55 15.59 -0.80
N LEU A 128 16.19 14.33 -0.62
CA LEU A 128 15.27 13.63 -1.50
C LEU A 128 13.85 14.07 -1.18
N GLN A 129 13.05 14.36 -2.21
CA GLN A 129 11.63 14.67 -2.07
C GLN A 129 10.81 13.93 -3.14
N LEU A 130 9.83 13.13 -2.71
CA LEU A 130 8.89 12.45 -3.62
C LEU A 130 7.45 12.73 -3.20
N THR A 131 6.61 13.09 -4.16
CA THR A 131 5.16 13.30 -3.95
C THR A 131 4.40 12.07 -4.43
N LEU A 132 3.52 11.52 -3.60
CA LEU A 132 2.73 10.33 -3.92
C LEU A 132 1.25 10.69 -4.01
N PRO A 133 0.47 10.06 -4.90
CA PRO A 133 -0.93 10.42 -5.14
C PRO A 133 -1.83 10.21 -3.91
N ASP A 134 -1.52 9.21 -3.09
CA ASP A 134 -2.34 8.84 -1.93
C ASP A 134 -1.80 9.44 -0.61
N PHE A 135 -0.75 10.27 -0.66
CA PHE A 135 -0.14 10.85 0.53
C PHE A 135 -0.28 12.38 0.53
N PRO A 136 -0.82 12.97 1.62
CA PRO A 136 -1.07 14.41 1.69
C PRO A 136 0.19 15.25 1.83
N ALA A 137 1.32 14.63 2.18
CA ALA A 137 2.60 15.29 2.35
C ALA A 137 3.68 14.57 1.54
N PRO A 138 4.64 15.31 0.96
CA PRO A 138 5.74 14.71 0.24
C PRO A 138 6.65 13.94 1.20
N LEU A 139 7.12 12.77 0.77
CA LEU A 139 8.17 12.04 1.48
C LEU A 139 9.47 12.80 1.33
N ARG A 140 10.13 13.08 2.46
CA ARG A 140 11.41 13.79 2.50
C ARG A 140 12.45 12.96 3.23
N MET A 141 13.64 12.84 2.65
CA MET A 141 14.75 12.10 3.25
C MET A 141 16.06 12.87 3.07
N GLY A 142 16.80 13.05 4.16
CA GLY A 142 18.15 13.61 4.13
C GLY A 142 19.18 12.54 3.79
N VAL A 143 20.12 12.88 2.91
CA VAL A 143 21.23 12.02 2.49
C VAL A 143 22.51 12.83 2.55
N VAL A 144 23.60 12.21 3.03
CA VAL A 144 24.91 12.86 3.13
C VAL A 144 25.92 12.05 2.32
N ASP A 145 26.64 12.73 1.43
CA ASP A 145 27.78 12.17 0.72
C ASP A 145 28.94 11.92 1.69
N ARG A 146 29.36 10.65 1.77
CA ARG A 146 30.45 10.25 2.65
C ARG A 146 31.80 10.80 2.19
N ARG A 147 31.98 11.07 0.90
CA ARG A 147 33.25 11.58 0.37
C ARG A 147 33.56 12.96 0.92
N TYR A 148 32.56 13.86 0.87
CA TYR A 148 32.68 15.23 1.35
C TYR A 148 33.19 15.30 2.80
N TRP A 149 32.61 14.46 3.67
CA TRP A 149 32.99 14.41 5.08
C TRP A 149 34.31 13.69 5.33
N SER A 150 34.67 12.69 4.50
CA SER A 150 35.96 12.02 4.61
C SER A 150 37.15 12.89 4.21
N SER A 151 36.94 13.92 3.37
CA SER A 151 37.98 14.84 2.91
C SER A 151 38.27 16.02 3.85
N GLY A 152 37.62 16.08 5.01
CA GLY A 152 37.83 17.15 5.99
C GLY A 152 37.09 18.45 5.68
N GLY A 153 36.00 18.39 4.92
CA GLY A 153 35.08 19.52 4.76
C GLY A 153 34.35 19.78 6.08
N THR A 154 34.74 20.84 6.79
CA THR A 154 33.91 21.41 7.86
C THR A 154 32.89 22.37 7.25
N PRO A 155 31.65 22.40 7.79
CA PRO A 155 30.63 23.39 7.42
C PRO A 155 31.10 24.82 7.69
#